data_AF-E3DP23-F1
#
_entry.id   AF-E3DP23-F1
#
_cell.length_a   1.000
_cell.length_b   1.000
_cell.length_c   1.000
_cell.angle_alpha   90.00
_cell.angle_beta   90.00
_cell.angle_gamma   90.00
#
_symmetry.space_group_name_H-M   'P 1'
#
loop_
_entity.id
_entity.type
_entity.pdbx_description
1 polymer ?
#
loop_
_entity_poly.entity_id
_entity_poly.type
_entity_poly.pdbx_seq_one_letter_code
_entity_poly.pdbx_strand_id
1 'polypeptide(L)'
;MKVYLIGAGAGDPELLTIKGKKAIENSEIIIYAGSLVNPEVLKYNQDAKVYNSANLSLDQVIEIIKEAKAADQNVARVHTGDPSIYGAIKEQIDILVENEIDYQIIPGVSSFLAAAAALEAEYTLPDVSQTVILTRQAGRTPVPEKEKLASLAQHQASMAIFLSVQMIEEVVDNLSKEYPLTTPAAIVAKASWPEQKVIKSTLGEIAAEVKAAGIKKTALILVGDFLDSDYQKSKLYDKNFAHEYRAGEKEKKAVLVVSFGTSYHETRKKTIAACEKEISDNFPDYDLKRAFTSGMIIEKLKRRDNLHINNPETALEKLYQAGYQQVIVQPLHIINGSEFHDLVRVVKKYENKFRILEYGRALLTKTKDYFKLAETIDAEVKVTDPEKEAVVLMGHGSEHAANSVYATFDYVLKDKGMDNYYVGTVEGYPELEQVIKHLKNKAYQKVKLAPLMLVAGDHAQNDMAGQEEDSWKNQLEAAGYEVEIQLQGLGEYQGVREAYVKKVAKLID
;
A
#
# COMPACT_ATOMS: atom_id res chain seq x y z
N MET A 1 -49.46 -22.68 -23.28
CA MET A 1 -49.50 -21.64 -22.23
C MET A 1 -48.28 -21.69 -21.32
N LYS A 2 -48.07 -20.69 -20.47
CA LYS A 2 -46.96 -20.63 -19.48
C LYS A 2 -47.37 -19.90 -18.19
N VAL A 3 -46.83 -20.33 -17.05
CA VAL A 3 -46.93 -19.63 -15.76
C VAL A 3 -45.67 -18.81 -15.50
N TYR A 4 -45.81 -17.49 -15.37
CA TYR A 4 -44.73 -16.58 -15.03
C TYR A 4 -44.73 -16.29 -13.53
N LEU A 5 -43.72 -16.76 -12.80
CA LEU A 5 -43.48 -16.44 -11.40
C LEU A 5 -42.65 -15.15 -11.33
N ILE A 6 -43.31 -14.03 -11.06
CA ILE A 6 -42.77 -12.68 -11.27
C ILE A 6 -42.49 -12.00 -9.93
N GLY A 7 -41.27 -11.47 -9.75
CA GLY A 7 -40.98 -10.51 -8.70
C GLY A 7 -41.45 -9.10 -9.05
N ALA A 8 -42.39 -8.56 -8.26
CA ALA A 8 -42.96 -7.23 -8.42
C ALA A 8 -42.04 -6.10 -7.94
N GLY A 9 -40.92 -6.44 -7.29
CA GLY A 9 -40.03 -5.45 -6.71
C GLY A 9 -40.50 -4.96 -5.32
N ALA A 10 -39.85 -3.89 -4.84
CA ALA A 10 -39.97 -3.44 -3.45
C ALA A 10 -41.16 -2.51 -3.15
N GLY A 11 -42.03 -2.23 -4.12
CA GLY A 11 -43.20 -1.36 -3.90
C GLY A 11 -43.42 -0.34 -4.99
N ASP A 12 -42.37 0.38 -5.36
CA ASP A 12 -42.38 1.27 -6.51
C ASP A 12 -42.65 0.46 -7.80
N PRO A 13 -43.73 0.76 -8.54
CA PRO A 13 -44.02 0.08 -9.81
C PRO A 13 -42.89 0.19 -10.84
N GLU A 14 -42.05 1.23 -10.78
CA GLU A 14 -40.91 1.39 -11.69
C GLU A 14 -39.76 0.43 -11.40
N LEU A 15 -39.72 -0.18 -10.21
CA LEU A 15 -38.76 -1.23 -9.86
C LEU A 15 -39.20 -2.62 -10.36
N LEU A 16 -40.35 -2.74 -11.03
CA LEU A 16 -40.70 -3.93 -11.77
C LEU A 16 -39.75 -4.09 -12.95
N THR A 17 -39.15 -5.27 -13.10
CA THR A 17 -38.26 -5.52 -14.24
C THR A 17 -39.03 -5.41 -15.56
N ILE A 18 -38.36 -4.93 -16.61
CA ILE A 18 -38.96 -4.85 -17.96
C ILE A 18 -39.52 -6.21 -18.40
N LYS A 19 -38.86 -7.32 -18.01
CA LYS A 19 -39.33 -8.67 -18.28
C LYS A 19 -40.59 -9.02 -17.49
N GLY A 20 -40.68 -8.63 -16.22
CA GLY A 20 -41.87 -8.81 -15.39
C GLY A 20 -43.07 -8.06 -15.93
N LYS A 21 -42.89 -6.79 -16.31
CA LYS A 21 -43.93 -5.98 -16.97
C LYS A 21 -44.49 -6.66 -18.21
N LYS A 22 -43.61 -7.08 -19.14
CA LYS A 22 -44.01 -7.79 -20.36
C LYS A 22 -44.77 -9.09 -20.07
N ALA A 23 -44.39 -9.82 -19.03
CA ALA A 23 -45.11 -11.04 -18.66
C ALA A 23 -46.54 -10.74 -18.16
N ILE A 24 -46.73 -9.67 -17.39
CA ILE A 24 -48.07 -9.21 -16.96
C ILE A 24 -48.91 -8.77 -18.16
N GLU A 25 -48.33 -7.97 -19.06
CA GLU A 25 -49.00 -7.49 -20.30
C GLU A 25 -49.50 -8.64 -21.19
N ASN A 26 -48.82 -9.79 -21.18
CA ASN A 26 -49.11 -10.94 -22.05
C ASN A 26 -49.74 -12.13 -21.31
N SER A 27 -50.35 -11.91 -20.14
CA SER A 27 -51.04 -12.97 -19.38
C SER A 27 -52.53 -12.69 -19.24
N GLU A 28 -53.37 -13.64 -19.61
CA GLU A 28 -54.83 -13.53 -19.50
C GLU A 28 -55.32 -13.64 -18.04
N ILE A 29 -54.51 -14.25 -17.16
CA ILE A 29 -54.81 -14.37 -15.73
C ILE A 29 -53.66 -13.77 -14.92
N ILE A 30 -54.00 -12.97 -13.91
CA ILE A 30 -53.03 -12.44 -12.93
C ILE A 30 -53.40 -12.96 -11.55
N ILE A 31 -52.48 -13.62 -10.87
CA ILE A 31 -52.62 -14.03 -9.47
C ILE A 31 -51.57 -13.29 -8.64
N TYR A 32 -51.97 -12.30 -7.86
CA TYR A 32 -51.01 -11.46 -7.12
C TYR A 32 -51.09 -11.67 -5.60
N ALA A 33 -49.95 -11.53 -4.92
CA ALA A 33 -49.87 -11.55 -3.47
C ALA A 33 -50.37 -10.21 -2.88
N GLY A 34 -51.69 -10.11 -2.65
CA GLY A 34 -52.33 -8.85 -2.27
C GLY A 34 -52.02 -8.30 -0.88
N SER A 35 -51.15 -8.94 -0.10
CA SER A 35 -50.65 -8.40 1.16
C SER A 35 -49.57 -7.32 0.97
N LEU A 36 -48.79 -7.39 -0.11
CA LEU A 36 -47.56 -6.59 -0.28
C LEU A 36 -47.24 -6.18 -1.74
N VAL A 37 -47.89 -6.76 -2.75
CA VAL A 37 -47.73 -6.31 -4.14
C VAL A 37 -48.50 -5.00 -4.35
N ASN A 38 -47.84 -3.99 -4.91
CA ASN A 38 -48.48 -2.72 -5.26
C ASN A 38 -49.48 -2.93 -6.41
N PRO A 39 -50.79 -2.67 -6.22
CA PRO A 39 -51.80 -2.88 -7.26
C PRO A 39 -51.58 -2.09 -8.54
N GLU A 40 -50.78 -1.03 -8.52
CA GLU A 40 -50.43 -0.26 -9.72
C GLU A 40 -49.77 -1.13 -10.81
N VAL A 41 -49.01 -2.17 -10.43
CA VAL A 41 -48.40 -3.09 -11.42
C VAL A 41 -49.43 -3.93 -12.17
N LEU A 42 -50.66 -4.04 -11.66
CA LEU A 42 -51.74 -4.78 -12.32
C LEU A 42 -52.31 -3.99 -13.51
N LYS A 43 -52.13 -2.67 -13.53
CA LYS A 43 -52.65 -1.80 -14.60
C LYS A 43 -52.00 -2.03 -15.97
N TYR A 44 -50.87 -2.75 -16.02
CA TYR A 44 -50.22 -3.12 -17.27
C TYR A 44 -51.06 -4.09 -18.11
N ASN A 45 -52.05 -4.78 -17.52
CA ASN A 45 -53.04 -5.53 -18.27
C ASN A 45 -54.42 -5.42 -17.60
N GLN A 46 -55.28 -4.58 -18.17
CA GLN A 46 -56.63 -4.34 -17.65
C GLN A 46 -57.65 -5.39 -18.11
N ASP A 47 -57.31 -6.17 -19.14
CA ASP A 47 -58.19 -7.19 -19.71
C ASP A 47 -58.04 -8.54 -19.00
N ALA A 48 -56.98 -8.70 -18.19
CA ALA A 48 -56.70 -9.94 -17.46
C ALA A 48 -57.69 -10.19 -16.32
N LYS A 49 -57.99 -11.47 -16.07
CA LYS A 49 -58.74 -11.91 -14.89
C LYS A 49 -57.82 -11.89 -13.66
N VAL A 50 -58.11 -11.02 -12.70
CA VAL A 50 -57.26 -10.80 -11.52
C VAL A 50 -57.76 -11.56 -10.30
N TYR A 51 -56.85 -12.28 -9.64
CA TYR A 51 -57.08 -13.01 -8.40
C TYR A 51 -56.13 -12.52 -7.29
N ASN A 52 -56.69 -12.18 -6.13
CA ASN A 52 -55.91 -11.84 -4.94
C ASN A 52 -55.63 -13.10 -4.11
N SER A 53 -54.38 -13.55 -4.06
CA SER A 53 -54.01 -14.77 -3.34
C SER A 53 -53.93 -14.61 -1.82
N ALA A 54 -54.15 -13.41 -1.25
CA ALA A 54 -54.14 -13.23 0.20
C ALA A 54 -55.26 -14.03 0.91
N ASN A 55 -56.31 -14.38 0.17
CA ASN A 55 -57.47 -15.13 0.67
C ASN A 55 -57.53 -16.57 0.12
N LEU A 56 -56.46 -17.05 -0.53
CA LEU A 56 -56.43 -18.35 -1.20
C LEU A 56 -55.37 -19.27 -0.58
N SER A 57 -55.68 -20.57 -0.47
CA SER A 57 -54.68 -21.60 -0.18
C SER A 57 -53.83 -21.92 -1.42
N LEU A 58 -52.72 -22.63 -1.23
CA LEU A 58 -51.90 -23.13 -2.33
C LEU A 58 -52.73 -23.97 -3.31
N ASP A 59 -53.53 -24.91 -2.81
CA ASP A 59 -54.40 -25.74 -3.65
C ASP A 59 -55.35 -24.90 -4.50
N GLN A 60 -55.98 -23.86 -3.91
CA GLN A 60 -56.87 -22.97 -4.65
C GLN A 60 -56.13 -22.17 -5.73
N VAL A 61 -54.91 -21.72 -5.46
CA VAL A 61 -54.07 -21.06 -6.47
C VAL A 61 -53.72 -22.02 -7.61
N ILE A 62 -53.38 -23.26 -7.29
CA ILE A 62 -53.08 -24.30 -8.28
C ILE A 62 -54.30 -24.64 -9.12
N GLU A 63 -55.49 -24.74 -8.53
CA GLU A 63 -56.73 -24.99 -9.29
C GLU A 63 -57.00 -23.89 -10.31
N ILE A 64 -56.80 -22.61 -9.95
CA ILE A 64 -56.87 -21.50 -10.91
C ILE A 64 -55.87 -21.68 -12.05
N ILE A 65 -54.64 -22.14 -11.75
CA ILE A 65 -53.61 -22.38 -12.78
C ILE A 65 -53.99 -23.57 -13.67
N LYS A 66 -54.60 -24.63 -13.12
CA LYS A 66 -55.08 -25.78 -13.91
C LYS A 66 -56.23 -25.39 -14.83
N GLU A 67 -57.17 -24.55 -14.35
CA GLU A 67 -58.23 -23.97 -15.17
C GLU A 67 -57.62 -23.14 -16.33
N ALA A 68 -56.61 -22.31 -16.04
CA ALA A 68 -55.87 -21.57 -17.06
C ALA A 68 -55.20 -22.48 -18.10
N LYS A 69 -54.58 -23.58 -17.64
CA LYS A 69 -53.99 -24.58 -18.52
C LYS A 69 -55.03 -25.22 -19.43
N ALA A 70 -56.19 -25.59 -18.91
CA ALA A 70 -57.28 -26.16 -19.71
C ALA A 70 -57.80 -25.19 -20.78
N ALA A 71 -57.68 -23.88 -20.55
CA ALA A 71 -58.04 -22.81 -21.48
C ALA A 71 -56.88 -22.31 -22.37
N ASP A 72 -55.68 -22.91 -22.27
CA ASP A 72 -54.43 -22.46 -22.90
C ASP A 72 -54.08 -20.98 -22.65
N GLN A 73 -54.37 -20.50 -21.43
CA GLN A 73 -54.14 -19.12 -20.99
C GLN A 73 -52.86 -18.99 -20.16
N ASN A 74 -52.09 -17.93 -20.42
CA ASN A 74 -50.91 -17.59 -19.63
C ASN A 74 -51.29 -17.03 -18.25
N VAL A 75 -50.47 -17.32 -17.24
CA VAL A 75 -50.70 -16.87 -15.87
C VAL A 75 -49.52 -16.03 -15.38
N ALA A 76 -49.78 -14.79 -14.99
CA ALA A 76 -48.83 -13.96 -14.25
C ALA A 76 -49.03 -14.16 -12.75
N ARG A 77 -48.17 -14.97 -12.12
CA ARG A 77 -48.12 -15.17 -10.67
C ARG A 77 -47.16 -14.16 -10.05
N VAL A 78 -47.71 -13.09 -9.49
CA VAL A 78 -46.96 -11.90 -9.05
C VAL A 78 -46.69 -11.94 -7.54
N HIS A 79 -45.41 -11.98 -7.18
CA HIS A 79 -44.89 -11.99 -5.80
C HIS A 79 -44.27 -10.63 -5.44
N THR A 80 -44.24 -10.29 -4.16
CA THR A 80 -43.53 -9.09 -3.68
C THR A 80 -42.02 -9.33 -3.64
N GLY A 81 -41.21 -8.30 -3.89
CA GLY A 81 -39.76 -8.39 -3.91
C GLY A 81 -39.24 -9.32 -5.02
N ASP A 82 -38.27 -10.15 -4.67
CA ASP A 82 -37.80 -11.25 -5.52
C ASP A 82 -38.46 -12.57 -5.08
N PRO A 83 -39.00 -13.38 -6.00
CA PRO A 83 -39.74 -14.59 -5.65
C PRO A 83 -38.86 -15.70 -5.03
N SER A 84 -37.54 -15.62 -5.19
CA SER A 84 -36.60 -16.59 -4.56
C SER A 84 -36.36 -16.34 -3.07
N ILE A 85 -36.74 -15.16 -2.54
CA ILE A 85 -36.50 -14.78 -1.15
C ILE A 85 -37.83 -14.73 -0.40
N TYR A 86 -38.10 -15.72 0.44
CA TYR A 86 -39.35 -15.88 1.21
C TYR A 86 -40.64 -15.94 0.36
N GLY A 87 -40.53 -16.19 -0.95
CA GLY A 87 -41.67 -16.20 -1.88
C GLY A 87 -42.43 -17.53 -1.99
N ALA A 88 -41.92 -18.61 -1.37
CA ALA A 88 -42.50 -19.96 -1.41
C ALA A 88 -42.82 -20.47 -2.83
N ILE A 89 -41.97 -20.15 -3.80
CA ILE A 89 -42.21 -20.57 -5.19
C ILE A 89 -41.86 -22.03 -5.46
N LYS A 90 -41.01 -22.66 -4.64
CA LYS A 90 -40.55 -24.03 -4.88
C LYS A 90 -41.68 -25.05 -4.80
N GLU A 91 -42.54 -24.93 -3.78
CA GLU A 91 -43.74 -25.79 -3.64
C GLU A 91 -44.71 -25.61 -4.80
N GLN A 92 -44.86 -24.40 -5.33
CA GLN A 92 -45.67 -24.17 -6.53
C GLN A 92 -45.03 -24.83 -7.76
N ILE A 93 -43.72 -24.64 -7.96
CA ILE A 93 -42.98 -25.22 -9.09
C ILE A 93 -43.10 -26.75 -9.09
N ASP A 94 -42.97 -27.41 -7.94
CA ASP A 94 -43.09 -28.87 -7.84
C ASP A 94 -44.44 -29.35 -8.35
N ILE A 95 -45.52 -28.67 -7.93
CA ILE A 95 -46.86 -28.99 -8.40
C ILE A 95 -47.03 -28.67 -9.90
N LEU A 96 -46.45 -27.57 -10.40
CA LEU A 96 -46.49 -27.25 -11.84
C LEU A 96 -45.79 -28.32 -12.68
N VAL A 97 -44.63 -28.82 -12.22
CA VAL A 97 -43.87 -29.90 -12.89
C VAL A 97 -44.68 -31.19 -12.89
N GLU A 98 -45.26 -31.58 -11.75
CA GLU A 98 -46.12 -32.77 -11.64
C GLU A 98 -47.33 -32.73 -12.57
N ASN A 99 -47.84 -31.53 -12.84
CA ASN A 99 -48.98 -31.31 -13.73
C ASN A 99 -48.56 -30.95 -15.16
N GLU A 100 -47.28 -31.10 -15.52
CA GLU A 100 -46.73 -30.79 -16.86
C GLU A 100 -47.08 -29.36 -17.34
N ILE A 101 -46.92 -28.37 -16.46
CA ILE A 101 -47.22 -26.96 -16.74
C ILE A 101 -45.89 -26.21 -16.91
N ASP A 102 -45.70 -25.62 -18.10
CA ASP A 102 -44.54 -24.79 -18.37
C ASP A 102 -44.53 -23.56 -17.47
N TYR A 103 -43.35 -23.23 -16.93
CA TYR A 103 -43.18 -22.07 -16.07
C TYR A 103 -41.89 -21.29 -16.37
N GLN A 104 -41.85 -20.05 -15.93
CA GLN A 104 -40.65 -19.21 -15.96
C GLN A 104 -40.58 -18.34 -14.71
N ILE A 105 -39.41 -18.33 -14.08
CA ILE A 105 -39.12 -17.41 -12.97
C ILE A 105 -38.55 -16.12 -13.55
N ILE A 106 -39.10 -14.99 -13.11
CA ILE A 106 -38.63 -13.64 -13.46
C ILE A 106 -38.20 -12.96 -12.15
N PRO A 107 -36.90 -12.65 -11.98
CA PRO A 107 -36.41 -12.02 -10.76
C PRO A 107 -36.97 -10.61 -10.57
N GLY A 108 -36.99 -10.16 -9.33
CA GLY A 108 -37.44 -8.84 -8.91
C GLY A 108 -36.40 -8.11 -8.06
N VAL A 109 -36.56 -6.79 -7.93
CA VAL A 109 -35.72 -5.99 -7.04
C VAL A 109 -36.21 -6.16 -5.60
N SER A 110 -35.49 -6.92 -4.77
CA SER A 110 -35.89 -7.18 -3.38
C SER A 110 -35.79 -5.93 -2.49
N SER A 111 -36.59 -5.90 -1.41
CA SER A 111 -36.73 -4.72 -0.55
C SER A 111 -35.45 -4.30 0.16
N PHE A 112 -34.47 -5.20 0.35
CA PHE A 112 -33.18 -4.82 0.94
C PHE A 112 -32.33 -3.96 0.00
N LEU A 113 -32.45 -4.14 -1.32
CA LEU A 113 -31.77 -3.27 -2.30
C LEU A 113 -32.41 -1.88 -2.32
N ALA A 114 -33.74 -1.82 -2.29
CA ALA A 114 -34.47 -0.56 -2.16
C ALA A 114 -34.17 0.15 -0.82
N ALA A 115 -34.01 -0.61 0.27
CA ALA A 115 -33.64 -0.06 1.56
C ALA A 115 -32.21 0.52 1.57
N ALA A 116 -31.25 -0.13 0.92
CA ALA A 116 -29.91 0.42 0.74
C ALA A 116 -29.93 1.73 -0.05
N ALA A 117 -30.71 1.79 -1.14
CA ALA A 117 -30.90 3.02 -1.91
C ALA A 117 -31.52 4.14 -1.05
N ALA A 118 -32.54 3.83 -0.25
CA ALA A 118 -33.18 4.78 0.66
C ALA A 118 -32.25 5.29 1.78
N LEU A 119 -31.24 4.52 2.14
CA LEU A 119 -30.27 4.87 3.18
C LEU A 119 -29.00 5.52 2.63
N GLU A 120 -28.84 5.53 1.30
CA GLU A 120 -27.60 5.86 0.59
C GLU A 120 -26.41 5.01 1.04
N ALA A 121 -26.67 3.71 1.29
CA ALA A 121 -25.71 2.78 1.86
C ALA A 121 -25.26 1.71 0.86
N GLU A 122 -24.02 1.25 1.01
CA GLU A 122 -23.49 0.05 0.36
C GLU A 122 -23.32 -1.05 1.43
N TYR A 123 -23.91 -2.23 1.19
CA TYR A 123 -23.81 -3.32 2.18
C TYR A 123 -22.39 -3.90 2.33
N THR A 124 -21.55 -3.78 1.30
CA THR A 124 -20.23 -4.40 1.26
C THR A 124 -19.11 -3.36 1.16
N LEU A 125 -18.73 -2.79 2.30
CA LEU A 125 -17.65 -1.81 2.39
C LEU A 125 -16.30 -2.48 2.68
N PRO A 126 -15.19 -2.10 2.00
CA PRO A 126 -13.85 -2.61 2.30
C PRO A 126 -13.49 -2.41 3.77
N ASP A 127 -12.88 -3.43 4.37
CA ASP A 127 -12.50 -3.52 5.79
C ASP A 127 -13.64 -3.41 6.82
N VAL A 128 -14.90 -3.24 6.38
CA VAL A 128 -16.07 -3.18 7.26
C VAL A 128 -16.92 -4.44 7.10
N SER A 129 -17.39 -4.73 5.89
CA SER A 129 -18.13 -5.97 5.62
C SER A 129 -18.02 -6.38 4.17
N GLN A 130 -17.80 -7.67 3.93
CA GLN A 130 -17.81 -8.27 2.58
C GLN A 130 -18.88 -9.36 2.47
N THR A 131 -19.85 -9.34 3.39
CA THR A 131 -20.87 -10.38 3.53
C THR A 131 -22.19 -9.72 3.89
N VAL A 132 -23.27 -10.18 3.26
CA VAL A 132 -24.62 -9.72 3.56
C VAL A 132 -25.43 -10.91 4.06
N ILE A 133 -25.93 -10.82 5.28
CA ILE A 133 -26.81 -11.84 5.88
C ILE A 133 -28.26 -11.41 5.67
N LEU A 134 -28.97 -12.15 4.83
CA LEU A 134 -30.43 -12.00 4.69
C LEU A 134 -31.09 -13.02 5.60
N THR A 135 -31.84 -12.57 6.60
CA THR A 135 -32.43 -13.47 7.60
C THR A 135 -33.80 -12.98 8.08
N ARG A 136 -34.40 -13.68 9.04
CA ARG A 136 -35.59 -13.28 9.78
C ARG A 136 -35.51 -13.83 11.20
N GLN A 137 -36.19 -13.18 12.13
CA GLN A 137 -36.44 -13.72 13.46
C GLN A 137 -37.40 -14.90 13.38
N ALA A 138 -37.19 -15.89 14.26
CA ALA A 138 -38.14 -16.98 14.44
C ALA A 138 -39.48 -16.41 14.95
N GLY A 139 -40.57 -16.78 14.30
CA GLY A 139 -41.91 -16.40 14.73
C GLY A 139 -42.77 -17.65 14.89
N ARG A 140 -43.96 -17.65 14.28
CA ARG A 140 -44.80 -18.86 14.19
C ARG A 140 -44.11 -19.99 13.42
N THR A 141 -43.29 -19.64 12.44
CA THR A 141 -42.47 -20.60 11.69
C THR A 141 -41.05 -20.58 12.26
N PRO A 142 -40.52 -21.72 12.73
CA PRO A 142 -39.17 -21.80 13.24
C PRO A 142 -38.15 -21.48 12.14
N VAL A 143 -36.92 -21.19 12.55
CA VAL A 143 -35.74 -21.18 11.69
C VAL A 143 -34.84 -22.35 12.10
N PRO A 144 -34.01 -22.89 11.20
CA PRO A 144 -33.00 -23.89 11.56
C PRO A 144 -32.11 -23.41 12.73
N GLU A 145 -31.67 -24.34 13.57
CA GLU A 145 -30.89 -24.01 14.78
C GLU A 145 -29.64 -23.16 14.50
N LYS A 146 -28.93 -23.45 13.41
CA LYS A 146 -27.73 -22.71 12.98
C LYS A 146 -28.03 -21.32 12.40
N GLU A 147 -29.29 -21.04 12.11
CA GLU A 147 -29.76 -19.78 11.53
C GLU A 147 -30.47 -18.90 12.56
N LYS A 148 -30.40 -19.29 13.84
CA LYS A 148 -30.85 -18.42 14.94
C LYS A 148 -30.13 -17.09 14.89
N LEU A 149 -30.86 -16.01 15.14
CA LEU A 149 -30.35 -14.65 14.96
C LEU A 149 -29.09 -14.38 15.80
N ALA A 150 -29.04 -14.87 17.04
CA ALA A 150 -27.84 -14.78 17.89
C ALA A 150 -26.62 -15.49 17.30
N SER A 151 -26.80 -16.63 16.62
CA SER A 151 -25.70 -17.33 15.95
C SER A 151 -25.18 -16.54 14.75
N LEU A 152 -26.07 -15.91 13.99
CA LEU A 152 -25.69 -15.09 12.83
C LEU A 152 -25.00 -13.79 13.26
N ALA A 153 -25.38 -13.24 14.42
CA ALA A 153 -24.81 -12.01 14.96
C ALA A 153 -23.31 -12.09 15.25
N GLN A 154 -22.78 -13.29 15.52
CA GLN A 154 -21.34 -13.53 15.74
C GLN A 154 -20.46 -13.12 14.55
N HIS A 155 -21.01 -13.12 13.33
CA HIS A 155 -20.27 -12.69 12.15
C HIS A 155 -20.08 -11.18 12.06
N GLN A 156 -20.91 -10.41 12.76
CA GLN A 156 -20.95 -8.95 12.70
C GLN A 156 -21.01 -8.36 11.28
N ALA A 157 -21.48 -9.16 10.30
CA ALA A 157 -21.62 -8.77 8.92
C ALA A 157 -22.85 -7.85 8.73
N SER A 158 -22.93 -7.20 7.58
CA SER A 158 -24.11 -6.41 7.19
C SER A 158 -25.36 -7.30 7.21
N MET A 159 -26.32 -6.98 8.06
CA MET A 159 -27.49 -7.83 8.27
C MET A 159 -28.78 -7.14 7.86
N ALA A 160 -29.59 -7.85 7.06
CA ALA A 160 -30.94 -7.44 6.69
C ALA A 160 -31.96 -8.46 7.18
N ILE A 161 -32.80 -8.03 8.12
CA ILE A 161 -33.75 -8.88 8.83
C ILE A 161 -35.16 -8.58 8.33
N PHE A 162 -35.71 -9.54 7.60
CA PHE A 162 -37.05 -9.49 7.03
C PHE A 162 -38.10 -9.95 8.02
N LEU A 163 -39.35 -9.57 7.81
CA LEU A 163 -40.54 -10.13 8.48
C LEU A 163 -40.53 -10.01 10.03
N SER A 164 -39.71 -9.12 10.59
CA SER A 164 -39.38 -9.16 12.03
C SER A 164 -39.62 -7.86 12.79
N VAL A 165 -40.04 -6.76 12.15
CA VAL A 165 -40.19 -5.45 12.83
C VAL A 165 -41.19 -5.47 14.00
N GLN A 166 -42.22 -6.31 13.94
CA GLN A 166 -43.18 -6.47 15.05
C GLN A 166 -42.58 -7.15 16.29
N MET A 167 -41.40 -7.77 16.14
CA MET A 167 -40.63 -8.46 17.18
C MET A 167 -39.32 -7.69 17.44
N ILE A 168 -39.30 -6.37 17.22
CA ILE A 168 -38.07 -5.57 17.28
C ILE A 168 -37.33 -5.68 18.61
N GLU A 169 -38.05 -5.80 19.72
CA GLU A 169 -37.44 -6.00 21.05
C GLU A 169 -36.69 -7.33 21.12
N GLU A 170 -37.31 -8.42 20.66
CA GLU A 170 -36.68 -9.74 20.65
C GLU A 170 -35.50 -9.82 19.66
N VAL A 171 -35.57 -9.08 18.55
CA VAL A 171 -34.46 -8.90 17.62
C VAL A 171 -33.29 -8.22 18.34
N VAL A 172 -33.54 -7.09 19.00
CA VAL A 172 -32.51 -6.37 19.78
C VAL A 172 -31.93 -7.25 20.89
N ASP A 173 -32.77 -7.97 21.63
CA ASP A 173 -32.35 -8.87 22.71
C ASP A 173 -31.45 -10.02 22.21
N ASN A 174 -31.70 -10.52 21.00
CA ASN A 174 -30.87 -11.58 20.42
C ASN A 174 -29.57 -11.07 19.81
N LEU A 175 -29.61 -9.90 19.17
CA LEU A 175 -28.42 -9.30 18.56
C LEU A 175 -27.47 -8.74 19.62
N SER A 176 -27.98 -8.14 20.70
CA SER A 176 -27.18 -7.52 21.78
C SER A 176 -26.32 -8.52 22.59
N LYS A 177 -26.51 -9.83 22.37
CA LYS A 177 -25.64 -10.88 22.90
C LYS A 177 -24.25 -10.87 22.26
N GLU A 178 -24.15 -10.41 21.02
CA GLU A 178 -22.91 -10.45 20.22
C GLU A 178 -22.55 -9.08 19.60
N TYR A 179 -23.53 -8.19 19.41
CA TYR A 179 -23.32 -6.81 18.98
C TYR A 179 -23.33 -5.83 20.16
N PRO A 180 -22.43 -4.83 20.17
CA PRO A 180 -22.58 -3.66 21.03
C PRO A 180 -23.93 -2.96 20.83
N LEU A 181 -24.53 -2.43 21.89
CA LEU A 181 -25.76 -1.64 21.78
C LEU A 181 -25.55 -0.34 20.98
N THR A 182 -24.31 0.12 20.85
CA THR A 182 -23.92 1.26 20.02
C THR A 182 -23.84 0.92 18.53
N THR A 183 -23.94 -0.35 18.13
CA THR A 183 -23.88 -0.74 16.71
C THR A 183 -24.95 0.00 15.91
N PRO A 184 -24.59 0.59 14.75
CA PRO A 184 -25.53 1.25 13.88
C PRO A 184 -26.68 0.33 13.46
N ALA A 185 -27.90 0.85 13.53
CA ALA A 185 -29.12 0.16 13.13
C ALA A 185 -30.05 1.11 12.36
N ALA A 186 -30.80 0.57 11.41
CA ALA A 186 -31.76 1.33 10.64
C ALA A 186 -33.04 0.54 10.38
N ILE A 187 -34.14 1.26 10.23
CA ILE A 187 -35.45 0.72 9.86
C ILE A 187 -35.91 1.44 8.60
N VAL A 188 -36.19 0.66 7.57
CA VAL A 188 -36.81 1.18 6.35
C VAL A 188 -38.20 0.57 6.23
N ALA A 189 -39.21 1.34 6.61
CA ALA A 189 -40.61 0.98 6.44
C ALA A 189 -41.08 1.35 5.05
N LYS A 190 -41.78 0.42 4.38
CA LYS A 190 -42.28 0.56 3.01
C LYS A 190 -41.21 1.11 2.04
N ALA A 191 -40.04 0.48 2.00
CA ALA A 191 -38.95 0.88 1.10
C ALA A 191 -39.45 1.09 -0.34
N SER A 192 -39.08 2.19 -0.99
CA SER A 192 -39.54 2.66 -2.32
C SER A 192 -41.03 3.06 -2.46
N TRP A 193 -41.87 2.89 -1.44
CA TRP A 193 -43.24 3.39 -1.51
C TRP A 193 -43.30 4.90 -1.25
N PRO A 194 -44.35 5.61 -1.71
CA PRO A 194 -44.59 7.01 -1.34
C PRO A 194 -44.65 7.25 0.18
N GLU A 195 -45.11 6.27 0.97
CA GLU A 195 -45.17 6.35 2.43
C GLU A 195 -43.92 5.79 3.14
N GLN A 196 -42.81 5.69 2.42
CA GLN A 196 -41.53 5.26 2.98
C GLN A 196 -41.18 6.07 4.23
N LYS A 197 -40.70 5.38 5.26
CA LYS A 197 -40.10 6.01 6.45
C LYS A 197 -38.76 5.36 6.77
N VAL A 198 -37.77 6.20 7.03
CA VAL A 198 -36.42 5.79 7.40
C VAL A 198 -36.16 6.26 8.83
N ILE A 199 -35.69 5.34 9.67
CA ILE A 199 -35.18 5.62 11.02
C ILE A 199 -33.74 5.12 11.04
N LYS A 200 -32.78 5.98 11.38
CA LYS A 200 -31.37 5.64 11.60
C LYS A 200 -31.05 5.89 13.06
N SER A 201 -30.52 4.90 13.76
CA SER A 201 -30.21 4.95 15.19
C SER A 201 -29.18 3.89 15.55
N THR A 202 -29.14 3.48 16.81
CA THR A 202 -28.30 2.39 17.32
C THR A 202 -29.16 1.19 17.73
N LEU A 203 -28.54 0.02 17.86
CA LEU A 203 -29.20 -1.20 18.28
C LEU A 203 -29.93 -1.04 19.63
N GLY A 204 -29.37 -0.24 20.56
CA GLY A 204 -29.96 0.02 21.87
C GLY A 204 -31.23 0.86 21.86
N GLU A 205 -31.38 1.77 20.89
CA GLU A 205 -32.49 2.74 20.85
C GLU A 205 -33.57 2.39 19.82
N ILE A 206 -33.21 1.61 18.79
CA ILE A 206 -34.07 1.40 17.62
C ILE A 206 -35.45 0.80 17.95
N ALA A 207 -35.55 -0.05 18.98
CA ALA A 207 -36.83 -0.64 19.38
C ALA A 207 -37.82 0.42 19.91
N ALA A 208 -37.34 1.39 20.69
CA ALA A 208 -38.18 2.46 21.22
C ALA A 208 -38.64 3.41 20.10
N GLU A 209 -37.74 3.74 19.18
CA GLU A 209 -38.04 4.62 18.04
C GLU A 209 -39.05 4.00 17.06
N VAL A 210 -38.94 2.70 16.78
CA VAL A 210 -39.91 1.95 15.96
C VAL A 210 -41.31 2.00 16.58
N LYS A 211 -41.40 1.83 17.90
CA LYS A 211 -42.67 1.92 18.65
C LYS A 211 -43.25 3.33 18.58
N ALA A 212 -42.43 4.35 18.81
CA ALA A 212 -42.85 5.75 18.73
C ALA A 212 -43.35 6.14 17.33
N ALA A 213 -42.71 5.61 16.28
CA ALA A 213 -43.10 5.84 14.90
C ALA A 213 -44.35 5.05 14.45
N GLY A 214 -44.85 4.13 15.30
CA GLY A 214 -46.01 3.30 15.02
C GLY A 214 -45.78 2.27 13.89
N ILE A 215 -44.53 1.89 13.63
CA ILE A 215 -44.18 0.94 12.57
C ILE A 215 -44.41 -0.48 13.08
N LYS A 216 -45.44 -1.15 12.55
CA LYS A 216 -45.85 -2.50 12.99
C LYS A 216 -45.62 -3.60 11.96
N LYS A 217 -45.49 -3.25 10.67
CA LYS A 217 -45.37 -4.20 9.56
C LYS A 217 -44.70 -3.54 8.36
N THR A 218 -44.30 -4.36 7.39
CA THR A 218 -43.73 -3.91 6.12
C THR A 218 -42.53 -2.99 6.34
N ALA A 219 -41.58 -3.45 7.16
CA ALA A 219 -40.33 -2.75 7.37
C ALA A 219 -39.17 -3.74 7.46
N LEU A 220 -38.02 -3.31 6.95
CA LEU A 220 -36.77 -4.03 7.03
C LEU A 220 -35.95 -3.49 8.20
N ILE A 221 -35.37 -4.38 8.99
CA ILE A 221 -34.40 -4.02 10.04
C ILE A 221 -33.01 -4.26 9.46
N LEU A 222 -32.15 -3.26 9.54
CA LEU A 222 -30.79 -3.26 9.04
C LEU A 222 -29.84 -3.01 10.21
N VAL A 223 -28.82 -3.85 10.36
CA VAL A 223 -27.87 -3.76 11.48
C VAL A 223 -26.45 -4.01 10.98
N GLY A 224 -25.51 -3.19 11.42
CA GLY A 224 -24.09 -3.36 11.17
C GLY A 224 -23.38 -2.06 10.80
N ASP A 225 -22.06 -2.09 10.91
CA ASP A 225 -21.20 -0.90 10.77
C ASP A 225 -21.21 -0.32 9.33
N PHE A 226 -21.73 -1.05 8.35
CA PHE A 226 -21.94 -0.54 6.98
C PHE A 226 -22.87 0.68 6.91
N LEU A 227 -23.67 0.92 7.94
CA LEU A 227 -24.57 2.07 8.02
C LEU A 227 -23.87 3.36 8.46
N ASP A 228 -22.81 3.26 9.27
CA ASP A 228 -22.08 4.41 9.82
C ASP A 228 -20.69 3.98 10.33
N SER A 229 -19.68 4.03 9.47
CA SER A 229 -18.28 3.74 9.81
C SER A 229 -17.29 4.44 8.87
N ASP A 230 -16.06 4.65 9.35
CA ASP A 230 -14.93 4.94 8.49
C ASP A 230 -14.56 3.68 7.68
N TYR A 231 -14.44 3.82 6.36
CA TYR A 231 -14.10 2.71 5.46
C TYR A 231 -12.95 3.05 4.53
N GLN A 232 -12.21 2.03 4.08
CA GLN A 232 -11.21 2.22 3.03
C GLN A 232 -11.87 2.30 1.65
N LYS A 233 -11.33 3.15 0.78
CA LYS A 233 -11.80 3.22 -0.61
C LYS A 233 -11.54 1.90 -1.32
N SER A 234 -12.51 1.46 -2.11
CA SER A 234 -12.35 0.29 -2.98
C SER A 234 -11.17 0.48 -3.95
N LYS A 235 -10.39 -0.59 -4.15
CA LYS A 235 -9.32 -0.63 -5.16
C LYS A 235 -9.84 -0.68 -6.58
N LEU A 236 -11.15 -0.89 -6.78
CA LEU A 236 -11.78 -0.99 -8.10
C LEU A 236 -11.41 0.18 -9.02
N TYR A 237 -11.30 1.39 -8.46
CA TYR A 237 -10.92 2.59 -9.20
C TYR A 237 -9.54 3.14 -8.84
N ASP A 238 -8.76 2.46 -7.98
CA ASP A 238 -7.41 2.90 -7.61
C ASP A 238 -6.50 2.88 -8.85
N LYS A 239 -5.88 4.02 -9.16
CA LYS A 239 -4.99 4.20 -10.32
C LYS A 239 -3.77 3.26 -10.34
N ASN A 240 -3.38 2.76 -9.18
CA ASN A 240 -2.25 1.85 -9.02
C ASN A 240 -2.71 0.38 -9.03
N PHE A 241 -4.01 0.11 -8.99
CA PHE A 241 -4.54 -1.24 -8.99
C PHE A 241 -4.80 -1.72 -10.42
N ALA A 242 -3.97 -2.67 -10.86
CA ALA A 242 -4.15 -3.32 -12.14
C ALA A 242 -5.31 -4.33 -12.07
N HIS A 243 -6.18 -4.32 -13.07
CA HIS A 243 -7.19 -5.35 -13.30
C HIS A 243 -7.34 -5.59 -14.81
N GLU A 244 -8.20 -6.53 -15.20
CA GLU A 244 -8.34 -7.03 -16.58
C GLU A 244 -8.45 -5.92 -17.66
N TYR A 245 -9.04 -4.77 -17.32
CA TYR A 245 -9.30 -3.66 -18.25
C TYR A 245 -8.40 -2.43 -18.02
N ARG A 246 -7.48 -2.47 -17.05
CA ARG A 246 -6.62 -1.33 -16.71
C ARG A 246 -5.29 -1.79 -16.11
N ALA A 247 -4.18 -1.42 -16.72
CA ALA A 247 -2.86 -1.54 -16.11
C ALA A 247 -2.67 -0.45 -15.05
N GLY A 248 -2.08 -0.79 -13.90
CA GLY A 248 -1.66 0.21 -12.91
C GLY A 248 -0.48 1.04 -13.42
N GLU A 249 -0.42 2.32 -13.08
CA GLU A 249 0.73 3.17 -13.43
C GLU A 249 2.01 2.61 -12.76
N LYS A 250 3.04 2.31 -13.57
CA LYS A 250 4.32 1.78 -13.08
C LYS A 250 5.01 2.86 -12.26
N GLU A 251 5.27 2.57 -10.99
CA GLU A 251 5.91 3.52 -10.07
C GLU A 251 7.32 3.91 -10.58
N LYS A 252 7.61 5.20 -10.66
CA LYS A 252 8.94 5.72 -10.98
C LYS A 252 9.79 5.76 -9.72
N LYS A 253 10.92 5.04 -9.77
CA LYS A 253 11.85 4.88 -8.65
C LYS A 253 13.24 5.39 -9.06
N ALA A 254 13.96 6.00 -8.13
CA ALA A 254 15.31 6.49 -8.39
C ALA A 254 16.28 6.23 -7.24
N VAL A 255 17.54 5.97 -7.58
CA VAL A 255 18.66 6.07 -6.63
C VAL A 255 19.45 7.33 -6.95
N LEU A 256 19.42 8.31 -6.04
CA LEU A 256 20.22 9.52 -6.13
C LEU A 256 21.57 9.30 -5.43
N VAL A 257 22.61 9.08 -6.21
CA VAL A 257 23.98 8.93 -5.69
C VAL A 257 24.60 10.32 -5.51
N VAL A 258 25.08 10.58 -4.29
CA VAL A 258 25.61 11.89 -3.90
C VAL A 258 27.07 11.77 -3.47
N SER A 259 27.97 12.53 -4.08
CA SER A 259 29.39 12.57 -3.69
C SER A 259 29.86 14.00 -3.43
N PHE A 260 30.99 14.20 -2.76
CA PHE A 260 31.65 15.51 -2.73
C PHE A 260 31.87 16.08 -4.13
N GLY A 261 32.32 15.20 -5.03
CA GLY A 261 32.63 15.50 -6.41
C GLY A 261 34.14 15.66 -6.65
N THR A 262 34.54 15.64 -7.91
CA THR A 262 35.91 15.97 -8.30
C THR A 262 35.94 16.56 -9.70
N SER A 263 36.79 17.58 -9.89
CA SER A 263 37.01 18.17 -11.21
C SER A 263 37.90 17.30 -12.10
N TYR A 264 38.64 16.35 -11.54
CA TYR A 264 39.56 15.48 -12.28
C TYR A 264 38.80 14.35 -13.00
N HIS A 265 38.85 14.33 -14.34
CA HIS A 265 38.04 13.42 -15.15
C HIS A 265 38.37 11.94 -14.91
N GLU A 266 39.65 11.59 -14.94
CA GLU A 266 40.10 10.19 -14.85
C GLU A 266 39.72 9.56 -13.51
N THR A 267 40.06 10.19 -12.38
CA THR A 267 39.67 9.65 -11.07
C THR A 267 38.14 9.65 -10.89
N ARG A 268 37.40 10.65 -11.41
CA ARG A 268 35.92 10.65 -11.39
C ARG A 268 35.34 9.42 -12.08
N LYS A 269 35.92 9.02 -13.22
CA LYS A 269 35.49 7.84 -13.98
C LYS A 269 35.81 6.54 -13.23
N LYS A 270 37.01 6.43 -12.67
CA LYS A 270 37.46 5.21 -11.96
C LYS A 270 36.79 5.00 -10.59
N THR A 271 36.30 6.08 -9.97
CA THR A 271 35.74 6.05 -8.60
C THR A 271 34.24 6.32 -8.58
N ILE A 272 33.82 7.58 -8.68
CA ILE A 272 32.41 7.99 -8.57
C ILE A 272 31.54 7.28 -9.62
N ALA A 273 31.94 7.32 -10.89
CA ALA A 273 31.18 6.67 -11.95
C ALA A 273 31.20 5.13 -11.83
N ALA A 274 32.26 4.54 -11.25
CA ALA A 274 32.31 3.12 -10.98
C ALA A 274 31.34 2.73 -9.85
N CYS A 275 31.30 3.48 -8.74
CA CYS A 275 30.30 3.28 -7.67
C CYS A 275 28.87 3.42 -8.19
N GLU A 276 28.62 4.46 -8.98
CA GLU A 276 27.32 4.70 -9.64
C GLU A 276 26.91 3.54 -10.54
N LYS A 277 27.83 3.05 -11.38
CA LYS A 277 27.57 1.91 -12.25
C LYS A 277 27.26 0.66 -11.44
N GLU A 278 28.05 0.36 -10.42
CA GLU A 278 27.83 -0.81 -9.54
C GLU A 278 26.44 -0.76 -8.88
N ILE A 279 26.04 0.41 -8.38
CA ILE A 279 24.68 0.63 -7.84
C ILE A 279 23.63 0.41 -8.92
N SER A 280 23.79 1.03 -10.09
CA SER A 280 22.83 0.90 -11.19
C SER A 280 22.67 -0.55 -11.69
N ASP A 281 23.76 -1.32 -11.76
CA ASP A 281 23.75 -2.71 -12.21
C ASP A 281 23.00 -3.62 -11.21
N ASN A 282 23.04 -3.29 -9.91
CA ASN A 282 22.38 -4.07 -8.85
C ASN A 282 20.91 -3.69 -8.63
N PHE A 283 20.46 -2.52 -9.11
CA PHE A 283 19.09 -2.03 -8.95
C PHE A 283 18.48 -1.55 -10.27
N PRO A 284 18.27 -2.44 -11.27
CA PRO A 284 17.83 -2.07 -12.62
C PRO A 284 16.42 -1.45 -12.69
N ASP A 285 15.59 -1.65 -11.66
CA ASP A 285 14.26 -1.05 -11.54
C ASP A 285 14.29 0.41 -11.03
N TYR A 286 15.46 0.94 -10.70
CA TYR A 286 15.66 2.30 -10.22
C TYR A 286 16.47 3.12 -11.22
N ASP A 287 15.99 4.31 -11.55
CA ASP A 287 16.76 5.26 -12.34
C ASP A 287 17.91 5.84 -11.49
N LEU A 288 19.15 5.64 -11.95
CA LEU A 288 20.31 6.25 -11.32
C LEU A 288 20.37 7.77 -11.64
N LYS A 289 20.46 8.61 -10.62
CA LYS A 289 20.76 10.05 -10.72
C LYS A 289 22.01 10.42 -9.93
N ARG A 290 22.69 11.49 -10.36
CA ARG A 290 23.90 12.03 -9.73
C ARG A 290 23.64 13.41 -9.14
N ALA A 291 24.22 13.67 -7.96
CA ALA A 291 24.42 15.03 -7.44
C ALA A 291 25.78 15.18 -6.73
N PHE A 292 26.35 16.38 -6.75
CA PHE A 292 27.57 16.71 -6.00
C PHE A 292 27.27 17.69 -4.85
N THR A 293 27.94 17.57 -3.71
CA THR A 293 27.77 18.51 -2.58
C THR A 293 28.63 19.76 -2.74
N SER A 294 29.81 19.67 -3.36
CA SER A 294 30.73 20.81 -3.51
C SER A 294 30.29 21.78 -4.62
N GLY A 295 29.81 22.95 -4.22
CA GLY A 295 29.44 24.04 -5.15
C GLY A 295 30.63 24.53 -5.99
N MET A 296 31.84 24.58 -5.42
CA MET A 296 33.05 24.95 -6.15
C MET A 296 33.36 23.97 -7.28
N ILE A 297 33.25 22.66 -7.04
CA ILE A 297 33.47 21.63 -8.05
C ILE A 297 32.38 21.69 -9.13
N ILE A 298 31.11 21.87 -8.75
CA ILE A 298 30.00 22.03 -9.69
C ILE A 298 30.26 23.22 -10.63
N GLU A 299 30.62 24.38 -10.08
CA GLU A 299 30.91 25.58 -10.86
C GLU A 299 32.16 25.41 -11.75
N LYS A 300 33.22 24.78 -11.24
CA LYS A 300 34.44 24.50 -12.01
C LYS A 300 34.15 23.57 -13.20
N LEU A 301 33.39 22.50 -12.99
CA LEU A 301 32.98 21.56 -14.06
C LEU A 301 32.08 22.21 -15.09
N LYS A 302 31.16 23.08 -14.66
CA LYS A 302 30.30 23.84 -15.57
C LYS A 302 31.11 24.81 -16.43
N ARG A 303 32.02 25.58 -15.83
CA ARG A 303 32.82 26.60 -16.54
C ARG A 303 33.88 26.01 -17.46
N ARG A 304 34.64 25.01 -16.98
CA ARG A 304 35.77 24.44 -17.70
C ARG A 304 35.34 23.38 -18.72
N ASP A 305 34.37 22.54 -18.35
CA ASP A 305 34.04 21.32 -19.11
C ASP A 305 32.60 21.33 -19.68
N ASN A 306 31.82 22.40 -19.46
CA ASN A 306 30.39 22.50 -19.80
C ASN A 306 29.53 21.36 -19.18
N LEU A 307 30.00 20.77 -18.09
CA LEU A 307 29.33 19.67 -17.41
C LEU A 307 28.36 20.20 -16.34
N HIS A 308 27.07 19.97 -16.55
CA HIS A 308 26.00 20.42 -15.67
C HIS A 308 25.67 19.35 -14.63
N ILE A 309 26.22 19.49 -13.42
CA ILE A 309 25.94 18.60 -12.30
C ILE A 309 25.04 19.32 -11.30
N ASN A 310 23.96 18.66 -10.87
CA ASN A 310 23.05 19.22 -9.88
C ASN A 310 23.68 19.14 -8.47
N ASN A 311 23.36 20.11 -7.61
CA ASN A 311 23.45 19.91 -6.16
C ASN A 311 22.29 19.03 -5.67
N PRO A 312 22.32 18.50 -4.43
CA PRO A 312 21.29 17.57 -3.95
C PRO A 312 19.88 18.17 -3.93
N GLU A 313 19.74 19.45 -3.58
CA GLU A 313 18.44 20.15 -3.54
C GLU A 313 17.82 20.25 -4.93
N THR A 314 18.60 20.65 -5.93
CA THR A 314 18.16 20.73 -7.34
C THR A 314 17.85 19.34 -7.90
N ALA A 315 18.61 18.31 -7.52
CA ALA A 315 18.37 16.95 -7.98
C ALA A 315 17.06 16.38 -7.40
N LEU A 316 16.80 16.57 -6.11
CA LEU A 316 15.56 16.15 -5.47
C LEU A 316 14.35 16.92 -6.01
N GLU A 317 14.47 18.23 -6.25
CA GLU A 317 13.38 19.00 -6.87
C GLU A 317 13.07 18.48 -8.28
N LYS A 318 14.09 18.21 -9.10
CA LYS A 318 13.88 17.63 -10.45
C LYS A 318 13.23 16.25 -10.41
N LEU A 319 13.59 15.41 -9.44
CA LEU A 319 12.97 14.10 -9.24
C LEU A 319 11.49 14.24 -8.84
N TYR A 320 11.18 15.17 -7.93
CA TYR A 320 9.80 15.45 -7.54
C TYR A 320 8.96 15.92 -8.73
N GLN A 321 9.46 16.91 -9.49
CA GLN A 321 8.76 17.44 -10.67
C GLN A 321 8.60 16.40 -11.80
N ALA A 322 9.52 15.44 -11.91
CA ALA A 322 9.44 14.35 -12.88
C ALA A 322 8.47 13.22 -12.44
N GLY A 323 7.87 13.33 -11.26
CA GLY A 323 6.88 12.41 -10.73
C GLY A 323 7.47 11.09 -10.23
N TYR A 324 8.68 11.11 -9.66
CA TYR A 324 9.20 9.95 -8.93
C TYR A 324 8.48 9.81 -7.59
N GLN A 325 8.09 8.59 -7.22
CA GLN A 325 7.39 8.32 -5.96
C GLN A 325 8.33 7.77 -4.89
N GLN A 326 9.35 7.00 -5.29
CA GLN A 326 10.36 6.43 -4.40
C GLN A 326 11.75 6.91 -4.78
N VAL A 327 12.46 7.50 -3.82
CA VAL A 327 13.83 7.98 -4.00
C VAL A 327 14.71 7.48 -2.86
N ILE A 328 15.81 6.80 -3.20
CA ILE A 328 16.85 6.40 -2.26
C ILE A 328 18.08 7.27 -2.47
N VAL A 329 18.51 8.00 -1.46
CA VAL A 329 19.68 8.90 -1.54
C VAL A 329 20.91 8.20 -0.95
N GLN A 330 21.89 7.82 -1.77
CA GLN A 330 23.11 7.16 -1.28
C GLN A 330 24.31 8.11 -1.30
N PRO A 331 24.78 8.58 -0.13
CA PRO A 331 26.03 9.31 -0.05
C PRO A 331 27.25 8.40 -0.27
N LEU A 332 28.21 8.86 -1.06
CA LEU A 332 29.53 8.26 -1.24
C LEU A 332 30.59 8.88 -0.31
N HIS A 333 30.18 9.51 0.79
CA HIS A 333 31.09 10.03 1.81
C HIS A 333 31.75 8.88 2.58
N ILE A 334 32.96 9.12 3.11
CA ILE A 334 33.67 8.14 3.94
C ILE A 334 33.13 8.15 5.38
N ILE A 335 32.90 9.34 5.92
CA ILE A 335 32.44 9.56 7.30
C ILE A 335 31.10 10.29 7.33
N ASN A 336 30.35 10.17 8.42
CA ASN A 336 29.16 10.99 8.67
C ASN A 336 29.58 12.38 9.20
N GLY A 337 30.39 13.10 8.41
CA GLY A 337 30.92 14.43 8.73
C GLY A 337 29.91 15.56 8.50
N SER A 338 30.41 16.79 8.45
CA SER A 338 29.61 17.99 8.13
C SER A 338 28.84 17.81 6.81
N GLU A 339 29.53 17.43 5.73
CA GLU A 339 28.92 17.26 4.39
C GLU A 339 27.78 16.25 4.35
N PHE A 340 27.92 15.15 5.10
CA PHE A 340 26.85 14.16 5.24
C PHE A 340 25.65 14.76 5.97
N HIS A 341 25.88 15.46 7.08
CA HIS A 341 24.80 16.09 7.84
C HIS A 341 24.11 17.21 7.06
N ASP A 342 24.86 17.95 6.25
CA ASP A 342 24.34 18.98 5.34
C ASP A 342 23.42 18.34 4.29
N LEU A 343 23.86 17.22 3.68
CA LEU A 343 23.01 16.44 2.78
C LEU A 343 21.74 15.96 3.49
N VAL A 344 21.85 15.40 4.69
CA VAL A 344 20.67 14.93 5.46
C VAL A 344 19.70 16.08 5.71
N ARG A 345 20.19 17.29 6.05
CA ARG A 345 19.33 18.47 6.20
C ARG A 345 18.60 18.83 4.91
N VAL A 346 19.24 18.66 3.75
CA VAL A 346 18.58 18.85 2.45
C VAL A 346 17.51 17.76 2.22
N VAL A 347 17.85 16.49 2.41
CA VAL A 347 16.91 15.36 2.22
C VAL A 347 15.66 15.54 3.08
N LYS A 348 15.83 15.93 4.36
CA LYS A 348 14.73 16.16 5.30
C LYS A 348 13.70 17.20 4.83
N LYS A 349 14.11 18.21 4.07
CA LYS A 349 13.19 19.21 3.49
C LYS A 349 12.20 18.60 2.48
N TYR A 350 12.50 17.41 1.96
CA TYR A 350 11.75 16.75 0.90
C TYR A 350 10.98 15.51 1.37
N GLU A 351 11.00 15.16 2.66
CA GLU A 351 10.35 13.94 3.19
C GLU A 351 8.86 13.84 2.82
N ASN A 352 8.14 14.97 2.81
CA ASN A 352 6.70 15.01 2.48
C ASN A 352 6.41 15.12 0.97
N LYS A 353 7.43 15.17 0.11
CA LYS A 353 7.27 15.30 -1.35
C LYS A 353 7.27 13.95 -2.08
N PHE A 354 7.75 12.89 -1.43
CA PHE A 354 7.83 11.54 -2.01
C PHE A 354 7.03 10.56 -1.16
N ARG A 355 6.54 9.48 -1.77
CA ARG A 355 5.91 8.38 -1.04
C ARG A 355 6.92 7.68 -0.13
N ILE A 356 8.14 7.51 -0.66
CA ILE A 356 9.28 6.94 0.06
C ILE A 356 10.49 7.82 -0.28
N LEU A 357 11.09 8.44 0.74
CA LEU A 357 12.37 9.12 0.65
C LEU A 357 13.28 8.62 1.77
N GLU A 358 14.25 7.80 1.41
CA GLU A 358 15.22 7.24 2.35
C GLU A 358 16.63 7.66 2.00
N TYR A 359 17.55 7.63 2.97
CA TYR A 359 18.96 7.93 2.72
C TYR A 359 19.92 6.96 3.40
N GLY A 360 20.96 6.60 2.66
CA GLY A 360 22.05 5.74 3.10
C GLY A 360 23.00 6.43 4.06
N ARG A 361 23.76 5.62 4.78
CA ARG A 361 24.84 6.08 5.66
C ARG A 361 26.15 6.21 4.88
N ALA A 362 27.11 6.98 5.40
CA ALA A 362 28.48 7.01 4.86
C ALA A 362 29.19 5.65 5.01
N LEU A 363 30.37 5.50 4.39
CA LEU A 363 31.12 4.24 4.35
C LEU A 363 31.36 3.67 5.75
N LEU A 364 32.01 4.44 6.63
CA LEU A 364 32.34 4.08 8.00
C LEU A 364 31.27 4.59 8.97
N THR A 365 30.28 3.75 9.27
CA THR A 365 29.22 4.12 10.21
C THR A 365 28.99 3.10 11.32
N LYS A 366 28.85 1.81 10.97
CA LYS A 366 28.69 0.72 11.94
C LYS A 366 30.04 0.04 12.13
N THR A 367 30.29 -0.57 13.29
CA THR A 367 31.54 -1.31 13.57
C THR A 367 31.92 -2.31 12.48
N LYS A 368 30.94 -3.03 11.91
CA LYS A 368 31.16 -3.98 10.80
C LYS A 368 31.72 -3.31 9.54
N ASP A 369 31.42 -2.03 9.29
CA ASP A 369 31.92 -1.29 8.14
C ASP A 369 33.45 -1.10 8.25
N TYR A 370 33.97 -0.85 9.45
CA TYR A 370 35.41 -0.70 9.71
C TYR A 370 36.15 -2.01 9.44
N PHE A 371 35.64 -3.12 9.95
CA PHE A 371 36.24 -4.44 9.71
C PHE A 371 36.28 -4.78 8.23
N LYS A 372 35.19 -4.50 7.50
CA LYS A 372 35.13 -4.77 6.06
C LYS A 372 36.07 -3.86 5.27
N LEU A 373 36.20 -2.59 5.67
CA LEU A 373 37.13 -1.68 5.02
C LEU A 373 38.58 -2.10 5.25
N ALA A 374 38.94 -2.52 6.47
CA ALA A 374 40.27 -3.03 6.78
C ALA A 374 40.63 -4.24 5.89
N GLU A 375 39.73 -5.22 5.77
CA GLU A 375 39.91 -6.37 4.86
C GLU A 375 40.07 -5.94 3.39
N THR A 376 39.30 -4.93 2.97
CA THR A 376 39.36 -4.43 1.58
C THR A 376 40.69 -3.73 1.31
N ILE A 377 41.16 -2.90 2.25
CA ILE A 377 42.43 -2.21 2.12
C ILE A 377 43.60 -3.19 2.12
N ASP A 378 43.58 -4.20 2.99
CA ASP A 378 44.65 -5.20 3.04
C ASP A 378 44.79 -5.97 1.71
N ALA A 379 43.65 -6.34 1.11
CA ALA A 379 43.62 -7.04 -0.18
C ALA A 379 44.17 -6.20 -1.35
N GLU A 380 44.02 -4.87 -1.30
CA GLU A 380 44.34 -3.95 -2.39
C GLU A 380 45.71 -3.29 -2.24
N VAL A 381 46.10 -2.91 -1.02
CA VAL A 381 47.31 -2.13 -0.75
C VAL A 381 48.55 -3.02 -0.61
N LYS A 382 48.38 -4.31 -0.25
CA LYS A 382 49.39 -5.40 -0.21
C LYS A 382 50.79 -4.99 0.26
N VAL A 383 51.17 -5.49 1.43
CA VAL A 383 52.51 -5.31 2.00
C VAL A 383 53.35 -6.57 1.78
N THR A 384 54.61 -6.42 1.36
CA THR A 384 55.52 -7.56 1.09
C THR A 384 56.31 -8.00 2.31
N ASP A 385 56.76 -7.07 3.16
CA ASP A 385 57.47 -7.36 4.41
C ASP A 385 56.92 -6.46 5.54
N PRO A 386 55.89 -6.90 6.30
CA PRO A 386 55.24 -6.08 7.32
C PRO A 386 56.15 -5.59 8.46
N GLU A 387 57.34 -6.16 8.63
CA GLU A 387 58.33 -5.72 9.62
C GLU A 387 59.19 -4.55 9.11
N LYS A 388 59.27 -4.37 7.78
CA LYS A 388 60.07 -3.31 7.14
C LYS A 388 59.23 -2.30 6.37
N GLU A 389 57.98 -2.63 6.08
CA GLU A 389 57.07 -1.83 5.28
C GLU A 389 55.84 -1.43 6.09
N ALA A 390 55.59 -0.13 6.14
CA ALA A 390 54.37 0.43 6.71
C ALA A 390 53.44 0.95 5.60
N VAL A 391 52.14 0.99 5.89
CA VAL A 391 51.14 1.65 5.06
C VAL A 391 50.65 2.89 5.80
N VAL A 392 50.63 4.04 5.14
CA VAL A 392 50.01 5.26 5.65
C VAL A 392 48.79 5.59 4.80
N LEU A 393 47.63 5.64 5.45
CA LEU A 393 46.33 5.95 4.86
C LEU A 393 45.99 7.41 5.15
N MET A 394 45.92 8.24 4.12
CA MET A 394 45.66 9.67 4.25
C MET A 394 44.17 10.00 4.05
N GLY A 395 43.45 10.24 5.14
CA GLY A 395 42.10 10.78 5.13
C GLY A 395 42.08 12.28 4.89
N HIS A 396 40.90 12.81 4.55
CA HIS A 396 40.72 14.27 4.47
C HIS A 396 40.81 14.90 5.85
N GLY A 397 40.16 14.29 6.86
CA GLY A 397 39.94 14.93 8.16
C GLY A 397 38.74 15.86 8.14
N SER A 398 38.33 16.33 9.31
CA SER A 398 37.30 17.35 9.49
C SER A 398 37.33 17.93 10.92
N GLU A 399 36.86 19.16 11.12
CA GLU A 399 36.63 19.71 12.48
C GLU A 399 35.40 19.11 13.18
N HIS A 400 34.48 18.50 12.42
CA HIS A 400 33.32 17.78 12.96
C HIS A 400 33.72 16.60 13.85
N ALA A 401 32.93 16.30 14.90
CA ALA A 401 33.18 15.20 15.84
C ALA A 401 33.37 13.81 15.19
N ALA A 402 32.82 13.64 13.98
CA ALA A 402 33.02 12.43 13.16
C ALA A 402 34.47 12.22 12.71
N ASN A 403 35.38 13.17 12.93
CA ASN A 403 36.80 12.97 12.68
C ASN A 403 37.41 11.86 13.54
N SER A 404 36.83 11.58 14.71
CA SER A 404 37.20 10.43 15.56
C SER A 404 37.16 9.08 14.84
N VAL A 405 36.44 8.98 13.72
CA VAL A 405 36.40 7.79 12.85
C VAL A 405 37.78 7.41 12.33
N TYR A 406 38.68 8.37 12.04
CA TYR A 406 40.01 8.08 11.53
C TYR A 406 40.90 7.40 12.59
N ALA A 407 40.93 7.92 13.81
CA ALA A 407 41.62 7.29 14.94
C ALA A 407 40.98 5.95 15.34
N THR A 408 39.66 5.84 15.25
CA THR A 408 38.94 4.57 15.47
C THR A 408 39.34 3.53 14.42
N PHE A 409 39.47 3.95 13.15
CA PHE A 409 39.87 3.04 12.08
C PHE A 409 41.32 2.60 12.23
N ASP A 410 42.23 3.50 12.64
CA ASP A 410 43.61 3.14 13.02
C ASP A 410 43.61 2.05 14.10
N TYR A 411 42.84 2.23 15.16
CA TYR A 411 42.71 1.23 16.24
C TYR A 411 42.16 -0.11 15.73
N VAL A 412 41.15 -0.10 14.85
CA VAL A 412 40.60 -1.32 14.24
C VAL A 412 41.66 -2.06 13.40
N LEU A 413 42.52 -1.33 12.68
CA LEU A 413 43.62 -1.94 11.94
C LEU A 413 44.58 -2.66 12.91
N LYS A 414 44.95 -2.01 14.03
CA LYS A 414 45.79 -2.64 15.07
C LYS A 414 45.13 -3.89 15.66
N ASP A 415 43.84 -3.82 16.00
CA ASP A 415 43.07 -4.95 16.53
C ASP A 415 43.03 -6.16 15.57
N LYS A 416 43.08 -5.92 14.25
CA LYS A 416 43.15 -6.97 13.23
C LYS A 416 44.58 -7.48 12.96
N GLY A 417 45.57 -7.10 13.78
CA GLY A 417 46.97 -7.48 13.59
C GLY A 417 47.68 -6.73 12.46
N MET A 418 47.08 -5.65 11.95
CA MET A 418 47.66 -4.80 10.91
C MET A 418 48.49 -3.69 11.55
N ASP A 419 49.45 -4.07 12.41
CA ASP A 419 50.23 -3.13 13.23
C ASP A 419 51.10 -2.16 12.42
N ASN A 420 51.33 -2.47 11.14
CA ASN A 420 52.08 -1.67 10.19
C ASN A 420 51.22 -0.72 9.35
N TYR A 421 49.90 -0.68 9.54
CA TYR A 421 49.01 0.29 8.90
C TYR A 421 48.71 1.46 9.82
N TYR A 422 48.82 2.68 9.32
CA TYR A 422 48.62 3.91 10.08
C TYR A 422 47.62 4.82 9.35
N VAL A 423 46.73 5.47 10.10
CA VAL A 423 45.79 6.46 9.55
C VAL A 423 46.17 7.85 10.02
N GLY A 424 46.23 8.79 9.08
CA GLY A 424 46.29 10.20 9.40
C GLY A 424 45.34 11.02 8.52
N THR A 425 45.22 12.30 8.83
CA THR A 425 44.33 13.23 8.13
C THR A 425 45.04 14.53 7.78
N VAL A 426 44.67 15.13 6.64
CA VAL A 426 45.16 16.46 6.24
C VAL A 426 44.61 17.53 7.17
N GLU A 427 43.31 17.50 7.44
CA GLU A 427 42.58 18.50 8.22
C GLU A 427 41.94 17.88 9.47
N GLY A 428 42.76 17.53 10.46
CA GLY A 428 42.28 16.99 11.73
C GLY A 428 43.27 16.02 12.37
N TYR A 429 42.82 15.34 13.42
CA TYR A 429 43.62 14.35 14.14
C TYR A 429 43.31 12.90 13.69
N PRO A 430 44.30 11.99 13.57
CA PRO A 430 45.74 12.21 13.76
C PRO A 430 46.38 12.96 12.58
N GLU A 431 47.29 13.90 12.87
CA GLU A 431 48.06 14.57 11.83
C GLU A 431 49.28 13.73 11.43
N LEU A 432 49.91 14.08 10.30
CA LEU A 432 51.10 13.39 9.81
C LEU A 432 52.23 13.34 10.86
N GLU A 433 52.40 14.38 11.67
CA GLU A 433 53.43 14.41 12.71
C GLU A 433 53.25 13.24 13.71
N GLN A 434 52.01 12.95 14.12
CA GLN A 434 51.75 11.82 15.03
C GLN A 434 51.93 10.47 14.33
N VAL A 435 51.59 10.39 13.05
CA VAL A 435 51.87 9.20 12.23
C VAL A 435 53.39 8.94 12.17
N ILE A 436 54.21 9.96 11.84
CA ILE A 436 55.67 9.85 11.79
C ILE A 436 56.24 9.46 13.16
N LYS A 437 55.72 10.06 14.25
CA LYS A 437 56.13 9.69 15.60
C LYS A 437 55.90 8.22 15.89
N HIS A 438 54.78 7.65 15.45
CA HIS A 438 54.48 6.23 15.65
C HIS A 438 55.26 5.31 14.71
N LEU A 439 55.53 5.73 13.47
CA LEU A 439 56.38 5.00 12.53
C LEU A 439 57.78 4.79 13.10
N LYS A 440 58.37 5.82 13.74
CA LYS A 440 59.71 5.78 14.35
C LYS A 440 59.86 4.78 15.50
N ASN A 441 58.75 4.27 16.05
CA ASN A 441 58.79 3.26 17.12
C ASN A 441 59.16 1.86 16.57
N LYS A 442 59.18 1.68 15.25
CA LYS A 442 59.51 0.43 14.58
C LYS A 442 60.54 0.68 13.48
N ALA A 443 61.25 -0.37 13.07
CA ALA A 443 62.37 -0.30 12.14
C ALA A 443 61.91 -0.34 10.67
N TYR A 444 60.86 0.39 10.31
CA TYR A 444 60.41 0.46 8.92
C TYR A 444 61.41 1.20 8.05
N GLN A 445 61.61 0.70 6.83
CA GLN A 445 62.47 1.29 5.81
C GLN A 445 61.65 1.95 4.71
N LYS A 446 60.45 1.43 4.45
CA LYS A 446 59.58 1.83 3.36
C LYS A 446 58.17 2.14 3.86
N VAL A 447 57.58 3.18 3.30
CA VAL A 447 56.20 3.59 3.56
C VAL A 447 55.42 3.61 2.25
N LYS A 448 54.35 2.82 2.18
CA LYS A 448 53.36 2.91 1.11
C LYS A 448 52.27 3.89 1.51
N LEU A 449 52.15 4.99 0.77
CA LEU A 449 51.23 6.07 1.06
C LEU A 449 50.01 5.99 0.11
N ALA A 450 48.81 5.85 0.68
CA ALA A 450 47.57 5.68 -0.08
C ALA A 450 46.45 6.57 0.47
N PRO A 451 45.48 7.03 -0.36
CA PRO A 451 44.42 7.90 0.10
C PRO A 451 43.28 7.10 0.75
N LEU A 452 42.80 7.59 1.89
CA LEU A 452 41.56 7.14 2.54
C LEU A 452 40.39 8.08 2.17
N MET A 453 40.26 8.34 0.88
CA MET A 453 39.24 9.19 0.28
C MET A 453 38.59 8.47 -0.88
N LEU A 454 37.33 8.78 -1.19
CA LEU A 454 36.62 8.14 -2.31
C LEU A 454 37.39 8.31 -3.64
N VAL A 455 37.94 9.51 -3.86
CA VAL A 455 38.62 9.89 -5.09
C VAL A 455 40.07 10.29 -4.80
N ALA A 456 40.99 9.95 -5.69
CA ALA A 456 42.36 10.46 -5.68
C ALA A 456 42.39 11.85 -6.35
N GLY A 457 41.76 12.81 -5.68
CA GLY A 457 41.57 14.19 -6.14
C GLY A 457 42.76 15.09 -5.81
N ASP A 458 42.45 16.36 -5.52
CA ASP A 458 43.45 17.40 -5.30
C ASP A 458 44.38 17.09 -4.11
N HIS A 459 43.82 16.80 -2.93
CA HIS A 459 44.60 16.43 -1.76
C HIS A 459 45.50 15.20 -2.00
N ALA A 460 45.01 14.18 -2.72
CA ALA A 460 45.82 13.00 -3.02
C ALA A 460 46.95 13.29 -4.03
N GLN A 461 46.79 14.26 -4.92
CA GLN A 461 47.79 14.60 -5.93
C GLN A 461 48.82 15.61 -5.41
N ASN A 462 48.38 16.56 -4.58
CA ASN A 462 49.21 17.67 -4.10
C ASN A 462 49.68 17.41 -2.66
N ASP A 463 48.77 17.38 -1.69
CA ASP A 463 49.17 17.25 -0.28
C ASP A 463 49.79 15.89 0.04
N MET A 464 49.33 14.82 -0.63
CA MET A 464 49.87 13.48 -0.41
C MET A 464 51.15 13.22 -1.23
N ALA A 465 51.06 13.42 -2.55
CA ALA A 465 52.04 12.95 -3.53
C ALA A 465 52.68 14.08 -4.35
N GLY A 466 52.49 15.33 -3.92
CA GLY A 466 53.02 16.52 -4.60
C GLY A 466 54.53 16.62 -4.57
N GLN A 467 55.05 17.65 -5.23
CA GLN A 467 56.48 17.96 -5.26
C GLN A 467 56.88 18.99 -4.21
N GLU A 468 55.91 19.66 -3.57
CA GLU A 468 56.14 20.68 -2.54
C GLU A 468 56.67 20.08 -1.24
N GLU A 469 57.50 20.82 -0.51
CA GLU A 469 58.17 20.35 0.71
C GLU A 469 57.18 19.92 1.81
N ASP A 470 55.99 20.53 1.84
CA ASP A 470 54.92 20.23 2.79
C ASP A 470 54.05 19.03 2.38
N SER A 471 54.29 18.41 1.22
CA SER A 471 53.61 17.16 0.87
C SER A 471 54.01 16.01 1.80
N TRP A 472 53.07 15.11 2.09
CA TRP A 472 53.27 13.96 2.97
C TRP A 472 54.40 13.06 2.48
N LYS A 473 54.49 12.86 1.17
CA LYS A 473 55.60 12.15 0.53
C LYS A 473 56.95 12.76 0.95
N ASN A 474 57.15 14.05 0.71
CA ASN A 474 58.43 14.71 1.00
C ASN A 474 58.74 14.74 2.51
N GLN A 475 57.72 14.93 3.36
CA GLN A 475 57.89 14.89 4.81
C GLN A 475 58.27 13.49 5.33
N LEU A 476 57.73 12.41 4.74
CA LEU A 476 58.09 11.04 5.06
C LEU A 476 59.49 10.67 4.54
N GLU A 477 59.86 11.13 3.34
CA GLU A 477 61.22 11.00 2.80
C GLU A 477 62.24 11.74 3.68
N ALA A 478 61.92 12.96 4.11
CA ALA A 478 62.74 13.72 5.05
C ALA A 478 62.85 13.05 6.44
N ALA A 479 61.86 12.25 6.82
CA ALA A 479 61.89 11.43 8.03
C ALA A 479 62.71 10.14 7.88
N GLY A 480 63.25 9.86 6.69
CA GLY A 480 64.18 8.76 6.42
C GLY A 480 63.56 7.51 5.80
N TYR A 481 62.32 7.58 5.29
CA TYR A 481 61.63 6.45 4.67
C TYR A 481 61.70 6.50 3.14
N GLU A 482 61.83 5.35 2.49
CA GLU A 482 61.49 5.22 1.06
C GLU A 482 59.97 5.30 0.90
N VAL A 483 59.44 6.19 0.05
CA VAL A 483 58.00 6.37 -0.11
C VAL A 483 57.50 5.83 -1.44
N GLU A 484 56.56 4.88 -1.40
CA GLU A 484 55.82 4.39 -2.57
C GLU A 484 54.40 4.95 -2.56
N ILE A 485 53.98 5.59 -3.66
CA ILE A 485 52.63 6.17 -3.77
C ILE A 485 51.66 5.16 -4.41
N GLN A 486 50.59 4.83 -3.69
CA GLN A 486 49.42 4.14 -4.25
C GLN A 486 48.30 5.14 -4.52
N LEU A 487 48.32 5.73 -5.71
CA LEU A 487 47.38 6.79 -6.10
C LEU A 487 46.04 6.23 -6.63
N GLN A 488 45.33 5.47 -5.79
CA GLN A 488 44.02 4.92 -6.10
C GLN A 488 43.00 5.37 -5.06
N GLY A 489 41.89 5.96 -5.51
CA GLY A 489 40.80 6.32 -4.61
C GLY A 489 40.04 5.09 -4.13
N LEU A 490 39.43 5.15 -2.93
CA LEU A 490 38.65 4.04 -2.38
C LEU A 490 37.52 3.57 -3.31
N GLY A 491 36.98 4.44 -4.17
CA GLY A 491 35.95 4.04 -5.13
C GLY A 491 36.43 3.07 -6.23
N GLU A 492 37.75 2.92 -6.41
CA GLU A 492 38.33 1.94 -7.34
C GLU A 492 38.27 0.53 -6.76
N TYR A 493 38.21 0.39 -5.43
CA TYR A 493 38.20 -0.91 -4.74
C TYR A 493 36.81 -1.54 -4.80
N GLN A 494 36.73 -2.77 -5.29
CA GLN A 494 35.45 -3.47 -5.44
C GLN A 494 34.73 -3.63 -4.10
N GLY A 495 35.45 -3.99 -3.03
CA GLY A 495 34.86 -4.14 -1.70
C GLY A 495 34.19 -2.86 -1.17
N VAL A 496 34.68 -1.67 -1.56
CA VAL A 496 34.07 -0.39 -1.21
C VAL A 496 32.79 -0.14 -2.02
N ARG A 497 32.80 -0.44 -3.34
CA ARG A 497 31.60 -0.31 -4.17
C ARG A 497 30.49 -1.23 -3.68
N GLU A 498 30.80 -2.49 -3.39
CA GLU A 498 29.87 -3.45 -2.80
C GLU A 498 29.32 -2.99 -1.45
N ALA A 499 30.13 -2.30 -0.64
CA ALA A 499 29.67 -1.74 0.63
C ALA A 499 28.59 -0.68 0.41
N TYR A 500 28.71 0.17 -0.62
CA TYR A 500 27.66 1.14 -0.97
C TYR A 500 26.41 0.45 -1.53
N VAL A 501 26.55 -0.56 -2.40
CA VAL A 501 25.41 -1.36 -2.90
C VAL A 501 24.63 -1.97 -1.73
N LYS A 502 25.32 -2.58 -0.75
CA LYS A 502 24.70 -3.14 0.45
C LYS A 502 23.99 -2.11 1.32
N LYS A 503 24.40 -0.84 1.29
CA LYS A 503 23.72 0.24 2.02
C LYS A 503 22.43 0.66 1.29
N VAL A 504 22.43 0.66 -0.04
CA VAL A 504 21.22 0.90 -0.86
C VAL A 504 20.22 -0.24 -0.69
N ALA A 505 20.66 -1.50 -0.77
CA ALA A 505 19.78 -2.67 -0.65
C ALA A 505 18.93 -2.63 0.63
N LYS A 506 19.55 -2.28 1.77
CA LYS A 506 18.89 -2.17 3.09
C LYS A 506 17.80 -1.09 3.19
N LEU A 507 17.68 -0.21 2.20
CA LEU A 507 16.65 0.83 2.16
C LEU A 507 15.56 0.54 1.14
N ILE A 508 15.77 -0.48 0.29
CA ILE A 508 14.82 -0.94 -0.72
C ILE A 508 14.00 -2.11 -0.17
N ASP A 509 14.63 -2.99 0.61
CA ASP A 509 13.98 -4.04 1.40
C ASP A 509 13.19 -3.46 2.58
#